data_AF-I4EWQ2-F1
#
_entry.id   AF-I4EWQ2-F1
#
_cell.length_a   1.000
_cell.length_b   1.000
_cell.length_c   1.000
_cell.angle_alpha   90.00
_cell.angle_beta   90.00
_cell.angle_gamma   90.00
#
_symmetry.space_group_name_H-M   'P 1'
#
loop_
_entity.id
_entity.type
_entity.pdbx_description
1 polymer ?
#
loop_
_entity_poly.entity_id
_entity_poly.type
_entity_poly.pdbx_seq_one_letter_code
_entity_poly.pdbx_strand_id
1 'polypeptide(L)'
;MSNPQSSGLRGDCVAVLGIGLLSTAVAVLALTTARGVVQENAITYSTEFISGWWWLAFLLAPLPAALVRRRIATATVAAVALVLPQFIAAAVCVARYRASGWSDGLEGLSYLHPVLLLLATGAACGLTAAVSRRT
;
A
#
# COMPACT_ATOMS: atom_id res chain seq x y z
N MET A 1 -4.95 30.19 25.12
CA MET A 1 -4.98 28.83 25.70
C MET A 1 -5.34 27.84 24.61
N SER A 2 -4.38 27.06 24.10
CA SER A 2 -4.62 26.05 23.06
C SER A 2 -5.21 24.79 23.70
N ASN A 3 -6.40 24.37 23.23
CA ASN A 3 -7.07 23.16 23.72
C ASN A 3 -6.21 21.92 23.41
N PRO A 4 -5.80 21.12 24.41
CA PRO A 4 -4.96 19.94 24.21
C PRO A 4 -5.61 18.87 23.28
N GLN A 5 -6.93 18.93 23.09
CA GLN A 5 -7.66 18.08 22.15
C GLN A 5 -7.40 18.45 20.67
N SER A 6 -7.13 19.73 20.34
CA SER A 6 -6.89 20.14 18.95
C SER A 6 -5.49 19.75 18.46
N SER A 7 -4.50 19.72 19.36
CA SER A 7 -3.15 19.23 19.06
C SER A 7 -3.10 17.74 18.75
N GLY A 8 -3.90 16.92 19.44
CA GLY A 8 -3.98 15.48 19.21
C GLY A 8 -4.58 15.13 17.84
N LEU A 9 -5.68 15.78 17.46
CA LEU A 9 -6.31 15.60 16.15
C LEU A 9 -5.39 15.99 15.00
N ARG A 10 -4.66 17.11 15.14
CA ARG A 10 -3.74 17.58 14.11
C ARG A 10 -2.59 16.60 13.88
N GLY A 11 -2.04 16.02 14.95
CA GLY A 11 -0.99 15.00 14.86
C GLY A 11 -1.46 13.71 14.18
N ASP A 12 -2.66 13.26 14.50
CA ASP A 12 -3.27 12.07 13.89
C ASP A 12 -3.55 12.27 12.40
N CYS A 13 -4.08 13.43 12.00
CA CYS A 13 -4.26 13.80 10.59
C CYS A 13 -2.94 13.81 9.83
N VAL A 14 -1.89 14.40 10.39
CA VAL A 14 -0.56 14.45 9.77
C VAL A 14 0.01 13.04 9.60
N ALA A 15 -0.17 12.15 10.58
CA ALA A 15 0.29 10.76 10.48
C ALA A 15 -0.44 9.99 9.37
N VAL A 16 -1.77 10.09 9.30
CA VAL A 16 -2.58 9.46 8.25
C VAL A 16 -2.18 9.97 6.86
N LEU A 17 -2.04 11.29 6.71
CA LEU A 17 -1.61 11.91 5.46
C LEU A 17 -0.20 11.46 5.07
N GLY A 18 0.73 11.42 6.02
CA GLY A 18 2.09 10.93 5.79
C GLY A 18 2.11 9.49 5.28
N ILE A 19 1.34 8.60 5.91
CA ILE A 19 1.22 7.19 5.49
C ILE A 19 0.63 7.10 4.06
N GLY A 20 -0.44 7.86 3.78
CA GLY A 20 -1.05 7.89 2.45
C GLY A 20 -0.10 8.40 1.37
N LEU A 21 0.65 9.47 1.65
CA LEU A 21 1.65 10.02 0.74
C LEU A 21 2.79 9.04 0.48
N LEU A 22 3.33 8.39 1.52
CA LEU A 22 4.38 7.40 1.36
C LEU A 22 3.90 6.18 0.56
N SER A 23 2.70 5.67 0.86
CA SER A 23 2.12 4.56 0.10
C SER A 23 1.92 4.92 -1.37
N THR A 24 1.38 6.12 -1.63
CA THR A 24 1.18 6.62 -2.99
C THR A 24 2.52 6.79 -3.71
N ALA A 25 3.55 7.32 -3.04
CA ALA A 25 4.88 7.44 -3.61
C ALA A 25 5.48 6.08 -3.99
N VAL A 26 5.31 5.04 -3.15
CA VAL A 26 5.74 3.67 -3.49
C VAL A 26 4.99 3.15 -4.71
N ALA A 27 3.66 3.33 -4.78
CA ALA A 27 2.86 2.90 -5.91
C ALA A 27 3.27 3.60 -7.22
N VAL A 28 3.43 4.92 -7.19
CA VAL A 28 3.87 5.72 -8.34
C VAL A 28 5.28 5.34 -8.75
N LEU A 29 6.22 5.20 -7.80
CA LEU A 29 7.57 4.73 -8.06
C LEU A 29 7.52 3.38 -8.79
N ALA A 30 6.79 2.42 -8.23
CA ALA A 30 6.70 1.08 -8.80
C ALA A 30 6.17 1.08 -10.24
N LEU A 31 5.16 1.90 -10.53
CA LEU A 31 4.56 2.03 -11.85
C LEU A 31 5.43 2.80 -12.86
N THR A 32 6.22 3.76 -12.40
CA THR A 32 7.05 4.63 -13.26
C THR A 32 8.40 4.00 -13.58
N THR A 33 8.94 3.16 -12.68
CA THR A 33 10.21 2.44 -12.90
C THR A 33 10.03 1.06 -13.52
N ALA A 34 8.79 0.68 -13.88
CA ALA A 34 8.50 -0.56 -14.59
C ALA A 34 9.11 -0.51 -16.01
N ARG A 35 9.79 -1.59 -16.42
CA ARG A 35 10.56 -1.62 -17.68
C ARG A 35 9.68 -1.64 -18.94
N GLY A 36 8.40 -1.95 -18.82
CA GLY A 36 7.51 -2.14 -19.96
C GLY A 36 7.86 -3.42 -20.72
N VAL A 37 7.80 -3.37 -22.05
CA VAL A 37 8.15 -4.50 -22.92
C VAL A 37 9.60 -4.36 -23.36
N VAL A 38 10.42 -5.36 -23.03
CA VAL A 38 11.84 -5.42 -23.38
C VAL A 38 12.08 -6.64 -24.26
N GLN A 39 12.66 -6.44 -25.44
CA GLN A 39 13.06 -7.54 -26.32
C GLN A 39 14.34 -8.17 -25.78
N GLU A 40 14.32 -9.48 -25.53
CA GLU A 40 15.49 -10.22 -25.03
C GLU A 40 16.30 -10.84 -26.17
N ASN A 41 15.63 -11.30 -27.24
CA ASN A 41 16.26 -11.83 -28.45
C ASN A 41 15.29 -11.74 -29.65
N ALA A 42 15.57 -12.47 -30.74
CA ALA A 42 14.78 -12.39 -31.98
C ALA A 42 13.29 -12.77 -31.83
N ILE A 43 12.94 -13.58 -30.82
CA ILE A 43 11.57 -14.10 -30.63
C ILE A 43 11.04 -14.01 -29.19
N THR A 44 11.88 -13.67 -28.22
CA THR A 44 11.54 -13.62 -26.79
C THR A 44 11.46 -12.17 -26.30
N TYR A 45 10.40 -11.87 -25.55
CA TYR A 45 10.15 -10.58 -24.93
C TYR A 45 9.87 -10.78 -23.44
N SER A 46 10.29 -9.83 -22.62
CA SER A 46 9.97 -9.72 -21.20
C SER A 46 9.04 -8.53 -20.98
N THR A 47 8.04 -8.70 -20.14
CA THR A 47 7.02 -7.68 -19.86
C THR A 47 6.94 -7.36 -18.38
N GLU A 48 7.17 -6.10 -18.02
CA GLU A 48 7.09 -5.60 -16.64
C GLU A 48 6.26 -4.31 -16.62
N PHE A 49 5.00 -4.39 -16.21
CA PHE A 49 4.11 -3.21 -16.13
C PHE A 49 4.00 -2.60 -14.73
N ILE A 50 4.56 -3.27 -13.72
CA ILE A 50 4.79 -2.77 -12.37
C ILE A 50 6.10 -3.37 -11.84
N SER A 51 6.94 -2.55 -11.21
CA SER A 51 8.26 -2.99 -10.76
C SER A 51 8.28 -3.54 -9.33
N GLY A 52 9.34 -4.28 -9.01
CA GLY A 52 9.56 -4.90 -7.70
C GLY A 52 9.62 -3.93 -6.52
N TRP A 53 9.84 -2.63 -6.75
CA TRP A 53 9.77 -1.59 -5.71
C TRP A 53 8.42 -1.54 -5.01
N TRP A 54 7.39 -2.10 -5.63
CA TRP A 54 6.04 -2.22 -5.09
C TRP A 54 6.01 -2.84 -3.69
N TRP A 55 6.88 -3.83 -3.44
CA TRP A 55 6.97 -4.54 -2.15
C TRP A 55 7.45 -3.67 -0.99
N LEU A 56 8.03 -2.50 -1.24
CA LEU A 56 8.41 -1.56 -0.18
C LEU A 56 7.21 -1.10 0.65
N ALA A 57 5.99 -1.21 0.13
CA ALA A 57 4.78 -0.87 0.87
C ALA A 57 4.62 -1.68 2.16
N PHE A 58 5.16 -2.90 2.24
CA PHE A 58 5.14 -3.72 3.45
C PHE A 58 5.92 -3.12 4.62
N LEU A 59 6.93 -2.29 4.35
CA LEU A 59 7.67 -1.57 5.40
C LEU A 59 6.77 -0.58 6.15
N LEU A 60 5.69 -0.14 5.52
CA LEU A 60 4.73 0.80 6.11
C LEU A 60 3.60 0.09 6.89
N ALA A 61 3.45 -1.23 6.75
CA ALA A 61 2.39 -2.01 7.39
C ALA A 61 2.31 -1.89 8.92
N PRO A 62 3.43 -1.71 9.67
CA PRO A 62 3.36 -1.48 11.11
C PRO A 62 2.89 -0.08 11.52
N LEU A 63 2.94 0.93 10.63
CA LEU A 63 2.67 2.32 11.00
C LEU A 63 1.24 2.57 11.49
N PRO A 64 0.17 2.01 10.86
CA PRO A 64 -1.18 2.10 11.40
C PRO A 64 -1.32 1.51 12.82
N ALA A 65 -0.54 0.48 13.16
CA ALA A 65 -0.58 -0.16 14.48
C ALA A 65 -0.13 0.78 15.60
N ALA A 66 0.84 1.68 15.33
CA ALA A 66 1.25 2.70 16.30
C ALA A 66 0.12 3.68 16.66
N LEU A 67 -0.84 3.89 15.75
CA LEU A 67 -2.00 4.76 15.95
C LEU A 67 -3.13 4.07 16.74
N VAL A 68 -3.17 2.74 16.79
CA VAL A 68 -4.15 1.97 17.57
C VAL A 68 -4.11 2.35 19.05
N ARG A 69 -2.90 2.60 19.58
CA ARG A 69 -2.68 3.02 20.97
C ARG A 69 -3.35 4.35 21.30
N ARG A 70 -3.59 5.20 20.29
CA ARG A 70 -4.27 6.50 20.45
C ARG A 70 -5.76 6.36 20.19
N ARG A 71 -6.13 5.90 18.99
CA ARG A 71 -7.52 5.73 18.54
C ARG A 71 -7.62 4.68 17.44
N ILE A 72 -8.52 3.71 17.66
CA ILE A 72 -8.82 2.65 16.67
C ILE A 72 -9.31 3.24 15.35
N ALA A 73 -10.18 4.26 15.39
CA ALA A 73 -10.69 4.89 14.17
C ALA A 73 -9.57 5.50 13.31
N THR A 74 -8.60 6.18 13.93
CA THR A 74 -7.44 6.75 13.22
C THR A 74 -6.59 5.65 12.59
N ALA A 75 -6.37 4.53 13.30
CA ALA A 75 -5.63 3.40 12.78
C ALA A 75 -6.32 2.75 11.57
N THR A 76 -7.64 2.63 11.58
CA THR A 76 -8.40 2.12 10.43
C THR A 76 -8.23 3.03 9.22
N VAL A 77 -8.36 4.34 9.39
CA VAL A 77 -8.17 5.30 8.28
C VAL A 77 -6.73 5.24 7.76
N ALA A 78 -5.74 5.13 8.64
CA ALA A 78 -4.34 4.96 8.24
C ALA A 78 -4.10 3.66 7.46
N ALA A 79 -4.73 2.56 7.85
CA ALA A 79 -4.65 1.29 7.13
C ALA A 79 -5.27 1.40 5.73
N VAL A 80 -6.42 2.08 5.60
CA VAL A 80 -7.04 2.36 4.29
C VAL A 80 -6.12 3.24 3.44
N ALA A 81 -5.57 4.32 4.02
CA ALA A 81 -4.64 5.21 3.33
C ALA A 81 -3.36 4.49 2.85
N LEU A 82 -2.91 3.48 3.60
CA LEU A 82 -1.81 2.61 3.18
C LEU A 82 -2.20 1.68 2.03
N VAL A 83 -3.35 1.02 2.11
CA VAL A 83 -3.67 -0.10 1.22
C VAL A 83 -4.30 0.35 -0.10
N LEU A 84 -5.12 1.41 -0.08
CA LEU A 84 -5.88 1.86 -1.24
C LEU A 84 -4.99 2.21 -2.46
N PRO A 85 -3.87 2.96 -2.32
CA PRO A 85 -2.98 3.24 -3.45
C PRO A 85 -2.43 1.97 -4.10
N GLN A 86 -2.25 0.90 -3.33
CA GLN A 86 -1.73 -0.36 -3.83
C GLN A 86 -2.78 -1.14 -4.63
N PHE A 87 -4.06 -1.07 -4.25
CA PHE A 87 -5.15 -1.59 -5.10
C PHE A 87 -5.25 -0.83 -6.42
N ILE A 88 -5.09 0.49 -6.39
CA ILE A 88 -5.08 1.31 -7.61
C ILE A 88 -3.90 0.92 -8.50
N ALA A 89 -2.71 0.74 -7.93
CA ALA A 89 -1.54 0.29 -8.68
C ALA A 89 -1.75 -1.09 -9.33
N ALA A 90 -2.36 -2.04 -8.62
CA ALA A 90 -2.73 -3.34 -9.17
C ALA A 90 -3.72 -3.21 -10.34
N ALA A 91 -4.75 -2.36 -10.21
CA ALA A 91 -5.71 -2.11 -11.27
C ALA A 91 -5.05 -1.47 -12.52
N VAL A 92 -4.13 -0.53 -12.31
CA VAL A 92 -3.33 0.07 -13.40
C VAL A 92 -2.45 -0.97 -14.07
N CYS A 93 -1.80 -1.85 -13.31
CA CYS A 93 -1.01 -2.96 -13.84
C CYS A 93 -1.86 -3.86 -14.75
N VAL A 94 -3.02 -4.31 -14.27
CA VAL A 94 -3.99 -5.12 -15.03
C VAL A 94 -4.43 -4.41 -16.31
N ALA A 95 -4.74 -3.12 -16.22
CA ALA A 95 -5.16 -2.33 -17.39
C ALA A 95 -4.02 -2.21 -18.43
N ARG A 96 -2.77 -2.05 -17.99
CA ARG A 96 -1.60 -2.02 -18.90
C ARG A 96 -1.39 -3.35 -19.61
N TYR A 97 -1.48 -4.48 -18.91
CA TYR A 97 -1.41 -5.81 -19.52
C TYR A 97 -2.50 -5.98 -20.60
N ARG A 98 -3.75 -5.64 -20.29
CA ARG A 98 -4.87 -5.71 -21.25
C ARG A 98 -4.70 -4.81 -22.47
N ALA A 99 -4.33 -3.55 -22.25
CA ALA A 99 -4.13 -2.59 -23.35
C ALA A 99 -2.97 -2.96 -24.27
N SER A 100 -1.96 -3.68 -23.75
CA SER A 100 -0.77 -4.08 -24.50
C SER A 100 -0.95 -5.37 -25.32
N GLY A 101 -2.07 -6.07 -25.18
CA GLY A 101 -2.33 -7.36 -25.85
C GLY A 101 -1.65 -8.57 -25.20
N TRP A 102 -0.93 -8.37 -24.09
CA TRP A 102 -0.23 -9.43 -23.33
C TRP A 102 -1.05 -9.97 -22.16
N SER A 103 -2.39 -9.95 -22.25
CA SER A 103 -3.28 -10.42 -21.19
C SER A 103 -3.52 -11.92 -21.33
N ASP A 104 -3.07 -12.67 -20.33
CA ASP A 104 -3.23 -14.12 -20.22
C ASP A 104 -4.19 -14.53 -19.07
N GLY A 105 -4.78 -13.53 -18.38
CA GLY A 105 -5.66 -13.72 -17.23
C GLY A 105 -4.90 -13.82 -15.90
N LEU A 106 -3.58 -14.03 -15.93
CA LEU A 106 -2.75 -14.06 -14.72
C LEU A 106 -2.51 -12.66 -14.16
N GLU A 107 -2.79 -11.60 -14.92
CA GLU A 107 -2.62 -10.23 -14.45
C GLU A 107 -3.43 -9.92 -13.18
N GLY A 108 -4.53 -10.66 -12.95
CA GLY A 108 -5.33 -10.60 -11.73
C GLY A 108 -4.56 -10.97 -10.45
N LEU A 109 -3.46 -11.73 -10.56
CA LEU A 109 -2.56 -12.01 -9.43
C LEU A 109 -1.90 -10.76 -8.88
N SER A 110 -1.90 -9.64 -9.61
CA SER A 110 -1.46 -8.33 -9.12
C SER A 110 -2.22 -7.91 -7.84
N TYR A 111 -3.48 -8.33 -7.67
CA TYR A 111 -4.25 -8.03 -6.45
C TYR A 111 -3.79 -8.80 -5.21
N LEU A 112 -2.94 -9.82 -5.36
CA LEU A 112 -2.40 -10.56 -4.22
C LEU A 112 -1.56 -9.64 -3.32
N HIS A 113 -0.75 -8.75 -3.91
CA HIS A 113 0.06 -7.80 -3.16
C HIS A 113 -0.76 -6.91 -2.20
N PRO A 114 -1.75 -6.11 -2.66
CA PRO A 114 -2.55 -5.28 -1.76
C PRO A 114 -3.41 -6.09 -0.77
N VAL A 115 -3.84 -7.31 -1.11
CA VAL A 115 -4.54 -8.21 -0.16
C VAL A 115 -3.60 -8.66 0.95
N LEU A 116 -2.40 -9.12 0.62
CA LEU A 116 -1.40 -9.51 1.62
C LEU A 116 -1.00 -8.32 2.50
N LEU A 117 -0.87 -7.13 1.92
CA LEU A 117 -0.58 -5.91 2.67
C LEU A 117 -1.70 -5.57 3.66
N LEU A 118 -2.96 -5.71 3.24
CA LEU A 118 -4.13 -5.52 4.12
C LEU A 118 -4.09 -6.49 5.30
N LEU A 119 -3.83 -7.78 5.04
CA LEU A 119 -3.74 -8.80 6.08
C LEU A 119 -2.59 -8.53 7.06
N ALA A 120 -1.40 -8.20 6.55
CA ALA A 120 -0.25 -7.87 7.37
C ALA A 120 -0.50 -6.65 8.27
N THR A 121 -1.10 -5.59 7.70
CA THR A 121 -1.47 -4.38 8.44
C THR A 121 -2.53 -4.68 9.50
N GLY A 122 -3.55 -5.46 9.15
CA GLY A 122 -4.59 -5.90 10.08
C GLY A 122 -4.03 -6.72 11.24
N ALA A 123 -3.12 -7.65 10.97
CA ALA A 123 -2.44 -8.44 12.00
C ALA A 123 -1.63 -7.57 12.95
N ALA A 124 -0.86 -6.60 12.44
CA ALA A 124 -0.08 -5.67 13.26
C ALA A 124 -1.00 -4.82 14.18
N CYS A 125 -2.10 -4.31 13.64
CA CYS A 125 -3.11 -3.59 14.41
C CYS A 125 -3.76 -4.46 15.49
N GLY A 126 -4.17 -5.68 15.13
CA GLY A 126 -4.82 -6.64 16.04
C GLY A 126 -3.92 -7.07 17.20
N LEU A 127 -2.65 -7.37 16.92
CA LEU A 127 -1.65 -7.69 17.94
C LEU A 127 -1.47 -6.53 18.91
N THR A 128 -1.37 -5.30 18.40
CA THR A 128 -1.18 -4.11 19.23
C THR A 128 -2.41 -3.82 20.10
N ALA A 129 -3.61 -4.01 19.56
CA ALA A 129 -4.85 -3.90 20.33
C ALA A 129 -4.94 -4.96 21.44
N ALA A 130 -4.53 -6.21 21.16
CA ALA A 130 -4.55 -7.29 22.14
C ALA A 130 -3.56 -7.05 23.29
N VAL A 131 -2.35 -6.58 22.98
CA VAL A 131 -1.35 -6.21 24.00
C VAL A 131 -1.86 -5.06 24.88
N SER A 132 -2.46 -4.03 24.28
CA SER A 132 -2.95 -2.85 25.01
C SER A 132 -4.13 -3.14 25.95
N ARG A 133 -4.82 -4.27 25.78
CA ARG A 133 -5.90 -4.71 26.69
C ARG A 133 -5.39 -5.50 27.90
N ARG A 134 -4.14 -5.99 27.85
CA ARG A 134 -3.54 -6.82 28.91
C ARG A 134 -2.71 -6.04 29.92
N THR A 135 -2.35 -4.80 29.59
CA THR A 135 -1.62 -3.84 30.42
C THR A 135 -2.58 -2.86 31.07
#